data_AF-A0A838W0E4-F1
#
_entry.id   AF-A0A838W0E4-F1
#
_cell.length_a   1.000
_cell.length_b   1.000
_cell.length_c   1.000
_cell.angle_alpha   90.00
_cell.angle_beta   90.00
_cell.angle_gamma   90.00
#
_symmetry.space_group_name_H-M   'P 1'
#
loop_
_entity.id
_entity.type
_entity.pdbx_description
1 polymer ?
#
loop_
_entity_poly.entity_id
_entity_poly.type
_entity_poly.pdbx_seq_one_letter_code
_entity_poly.pdbx_strand_id
1 'polypeptide(L)' 'KTWQPVKRISIDEIAMRKGHKNFKTVVSDLERGKIIEILDGHNQEAIVKKVMEQLLELRGMVE' A
#
# COMPACT_ATOMS: atom_id res chain seq x y z
N LYS A 1 5.73 7.37 -7.70
CA LYS A 1 4.99 6.44 -8.59
C LYS A 1 3.53 6.62 -8.23
N THR A 2 2.68 7.05 -9.16
CA THR A 2 1.25 7.26 -8.90
C THR A 2 0.53 5.93 -8.96
N TRP A 3 -0.39 5.67 -8.03
CA TRP A 3 -1.25 4.50 -8.09
C TRP A 3 -2.10 4.53 -9.36
N GLN A 4 -2.31 3.37 -9.96
CA GLN A 4 -3.28 3.27 -11.06
C GLN A 4 -4.68 3.06 -10.48
N PRO A 5 -5.76 3.33 -11.23
CA PRO A 5 -7.10 3.01 -10.79
C PRO A 5 -7.21 1.52 -10.43
N VAL A 6 -7.46 1.24 -9.15
CA VAL A 6 -7.62 -0.12 -8.60
C VAL A 6 -8.98 -0.27 -7.96
N LYS A 7 -9.64 -1.40 -8.25
CA LYS A 7 -10.96 -1.73 -7.72
C LYS A 7 -10.88 -2.43 -6.37
N ARG A 8 -9.85 -3.28 -6.18
CA ARG A 8 -9.63 -4.08 -4.98
C ARG A 8 -8.14 -4.13 -4.68
N ILE A 9 -7.80 -3.94 -3.41
CA ILE A 9 -6.43 -4.04 -2.93
C ILE A 9 -6.32 -5.11 -1.84
N SER A 10 -5.16 -5.76 -1.74
CA SER A 10 -4.74 -6.48 -0.53
C SER A 10 -3.77 -5.61 0.26
N ILE A 11 -3.80 -5.77 1.58
CA ILE A 11 -2.84 -5.16 2.49
C ILE A 11 -2.33 -6.28 3.38
N ASP A 12 -1.06 -6.61 3.25
CA ASP A 12 -0.43 -7.73 3.95
C ASP A 12 0.85 -7.27 4.65
N GLU A 13 1.25 -7.96 5.71
CA GLU A 13 2.50 -7.69 6.43
C GLU A 13 3.58 -8.70 6.03
N ILE A 14 4.81 -8.22 5.79
CA ILE A 14 5.98 -9.08 5.57
C ILE A 14 7.16 -8.67 6.46
N ALA A 15 7.79 -9.67 7.07
CA ALA A 15 9.06 -9.48 7.77
C ALA A 15 10.22 -9.51 6.78
N MET A 16 10.89 -8.38 6.56
CA MET A 16 12.04 -8.31 5.64
C MET A 16 13.25 -9.08 6.16
N ARG A 17 13.38 -9.20 7.48
CA ARG A 17 14.41 -10.00 8.16
C ARG A 17 13.79 -10.71 9.35
N LYS A 18 13.84 -12.04 9.33
CA LYS A 18 13.30 -12.90 10.40
C LYS A 18 13.90 -12.49 11.76
N GLY A 19 13.04 -12.38 12.77
CA GLY A 19 13.43 -12.08 14.16
C GLY A 19 13.81 -10.63 14.46
N HIS A 20 13.80 -9.72 13.48
CA HIS A 20 14.25 -8.33 13.68
C HIS A 20 13.11 -7.31 13.80
N LYS A 21 11.85 -7.78 13.83
CA LYS A 21 10.62 -6.96 13.86
C LYS A 21 10.59 -5.84 12.80
N ASN A 22 11.37 -5.99 11.72
CA ASN A 22 11.40 -5.07 10.60
C ASN A 22 10.30 -5.48 9.61
N PHE A 23 9.07 -5.17 10.01
CA PHE A 23 7.87 -5.45 9.24
C PHE A 23 7.62 -4.31 8.26
N LYS A 24 7.26 -4.71 7.04
CA LYS A 24 6.78 -3.82 5.99
C LYS A 24 5.37 -4.20 5.63
N THR A 25 4.60 -3.22 5.20
CA THR A 25 3.25 -3.44 4.68
C THR A 25 3.33 -3.51 3.15
N VAL A 26 2.84 -4.59 2.57
CA VAL A 26 2.72 -4.76 1.12
C VAL A 26 1.30 -4.41 0.72
N VAL A 27 1.17 -3.52 -0.26
CA VAL A 27 -0.12 -3.21 -0.88
C VAL A 27 -0.11 -3.74 -2.30
N SER A 28 -1.10 -4.55 -2.65
CA SER A 28 -1.19 -5.19 -3.96
C SER A 28 -2.53 -4.95 -4.64
N ASP A 29 -2.51 -4.92 -5.97
CA ASP A 29 -3.68 -4.92 -6.83
C ASP A 29 -4.14 -6.37 -7.01
N LEU A 30 -5.30 -6.70 -6.45
CA LEU A 30 -5.86 -8.05 -6.51
C LEU A 30 -6.39 -8.42 -7.90
N GLU A 31 -6.76 -7.45 -8.73
CA GLU A 31 -7.27 -7.71 -10.08
C GLU A 31 -6.13 -8.04 -11.04
N ARG A 32 -4.98 -7.38 -10.86
CA ARG A 32 -3.82 -7.53 -11.75
C ARG A 32 -2.72 -8.42 -11.19
N GLY A 33 -2.82 -8.82 -9.91
CA GLY A 33 -1.80 -9.62 -9.23
C GLY A 33 -0.45 -8.91 -9.13
N LYS A 34 -0.45 -7.59 -8.92
CA LYS A 34 0.78 -6.78 -8.90
C LYS A 34 0.94 -6.04 -7.59
N ILE A 35 2.17 -5.97 -7.09
CA ILE A 35 2.51 -5.10 -5.96
C ILE A 35 2.43 -3.65 -6.44
N ILE A 36 1.62 -2.86 -5.75
CA ILE A 36 1.49 -1.43 -5.97
C ILE A 36 2.62 -0.72 -5.23
N GLU A 37 2.78 -1.02 -3.94
CA GLU A 37 3.75 -0.37 -3.07
C GLU A 37 4.14 -1.26 -1.89
N ILE A 38 5.33 -1.02 -1.34
CA ILE A 38 5.79 -1.60 -0.08
C ILE A 38 6.09 -0.44 0.86
N LEU A 39 5.32 -0.34 1.94
CA LEU A 39 5.39 0.72 2.92
C LEU A 39 6.28 0.32 4.09
N ASP A 40 7.01 1.30 4.62
CA ASP A 40 7.76 1.12 5.86
C ASP A 40 6.83 1.19 7.06
N GLY A 41 6.95 0.21 7.95
CA GLY A 41 6.10 0.08 9.12
C GLY A 41 4.85 -0.78 8.89
N HIS A 42 4.19 -1.07 10.00
CA HIS A 42 3.04 -1.97 10.09
C HIS A 42 1.93 -1.41 10.99
N ASN A 43 2.08 -0.17 11.48
CA ASN A 43 1.06 0.47 12.29
C ASN A 43 -0.08 1.01 11.40
N GLN A 44 -1.30 0.99 11.94
CA GLN A 44 -2.49 1.38 11.19
C GLN A 44 -2.45 2.84 10.72
N GLU A 45 -1.94 3.74 11.56
CA GLU A 45 -1.88 5.18 11.24
C GLU A 45 -0.99 5.48 10.02
N ALA A 46 0.19 4.87 9.92
CA ALA A 46 1.07 5.06 8.77
C ALA A 46 0.46 4.49 7.49
N ILE A 47 -0.17 3.32 7.59
CA ILE A 47 -0.86 2.68 6.45
C ILE A 47 -2.01 3.58 5.98
N VAL A 48 -2.88 4.01 6.88
CA VAL A 48 -4.04 4.86 6.54
C VAL A 48 -3.58 6.17 5.92
N LYS A 49 -2.59 6.85 6.52
CA LYS A 49 -2.05 8.10 5.99
C LYS A 49 -1.59 7.92 4.55
N LYS A 50 -0.79 6.88 4.29
CA LYS A 50 -0.21 6.66 2.97
C LYS A 50 -1.24 6.26 1.92
N VAL A 51 -2.19 5.41 2.28
CA VAL A 51 -3.29 5.02 1.38
C VAL A 51 -4.17 6.23 1.06
N MET A 52 -4.47 7.09 2.04
CA MET A 52 -5.27 8.30 1.83
C MET A 52 -4.57 9.32 0.93
N GLU A 53 -3.26 9.57 1.11
CA GLU A 53 -2.46 10.42 0.23
C GLU A 53 -2.58 9.95 -1.23
N GLN A 54 -2.44 8.65 -1.48
CA GLN A 54 -2.53 8.08 -2.83
C GLN A 54 -3.96 8.12 -3.40
N LEU A 55 -4.98 7.95 -2.58
CA LEU A 55 -6.39 8.06 -3.01
C LEU A 55 -6.77 9.49 -3.39
N LEU A 56 -6.26 10.50 -2.67
CA LEU A 56 -6.47 11.90 -3.00
C LEU A 56 -5.83 12.27 -4.35
N GLU A 57 -4.60 11.82 -4.58
CA GLU A 57 -3.91 11.97 -5.87
C GLU A 57 -4.72 11.35 -7.02
N LEU A 58 -5.24 10.13 -6.84
CA LEU A 58 -6.09 9.44 -7.81
C LEU A 58 -7.40 10.18 -8.11
N ARG A 59 -8.07 10.70 -7.07
CA ARG A 59 -9.34 11.43 -7.23
C ARG A 59 -9.16 12.71 -8.05
N GLY A 60 -8.07 13.44 -7.83
CA GLY A 60 -7.75 14.64 -8.61
C GLY A 60 -7.40 14.39 -10.08
N MET A 61 -7.20 13.13 -10.49
CA MET A 61 -6.99 12.75 -11.90
C MET A 61 -8.29 12.37 -12.62
N VAL A 62 -9.40 12.26 -11.89
CA VAL A 62 -10.72 11.85 -12.42
C VAL A 62 -11.66 13.04 -12.62
N GLU A 63 -11.25 14.25 -12.19
CA GLU A 63 -11.88 15.54 -12.53
C GLU A 63 -11.24 16.15 -13.79
#